data_AF-A0A957WCR0-F1
#
_entry.id   AF-A0A957WCR0-F1
#
_cell.length_a   1.000
_cell.length_b   1.000
_cell.length_c   1.000
_cell.angle_alpha   90.00
_cell.angle_beta   90.00
_cell.angle_gamma   90.00
#
_symmetry.space_group_name_H-M   'P 1'
#
loop_
_entity.id
_entity.type
_entity.pdbx_description
1 polymer ?
#
loop_
_entity_poly.entity_id
_entity_poly.type
_entity_poly.pdbx_seq_one_letter_code
_entity_poly.pdbx_strand_id
1 'polypeptide(L)'
;MTERLGQGGMAEVYKAYQTGLERHVAIKVMHRHLTQSTDLVTRFQREAKSVGQLQHQHILQVIDFDIESGIYYLVMEYIQGQTLADYLAKQKTLSVEEALVIAAQLVDALDYAHRKGVIHRDIKPANIMLRHNKSNQVVLTDFGLVRLADENNLTVKGTLIGTPAYMAPEAFRGEPLNEQSDIYSLGVVLYQMITGSKPYSGDTPYAIISQQMNDPLPPPRQFKPDLPGEVEQLILKALAKNPKDRFRSAAEFYQAIQHIQTTQNTGHSSHSMPLLPADLSNRPPAKFNQWLLLTAGAGSVIFLITVAIVLTLLIGPKGTGVENVQAENGAVEQIGQQGRETTPIAANPTTGADAASLPDSTSTVAVVEIDSGNSESNAVNSSAEPVGMVEIPTGRFLMGSKFGESNEQPEHDVLVDGFYIDQFEVTNAEYRDCVTVGNCTPTGKVDSATVKGYRDNPTFDNYPVVGVSWDQAITYCQWAGKRLPTEAEWEFAAGGADNRIYPWGNEFVAELSAAAADDLQPVDSFPQGVSPFGVYQLAGNAGEWVLDIYDEAFYSNSPVENPFSSGSGNRRIYRGGTFGSADPGFYTTSRRFVEDRSASKVWIGFRCARDK
;
A
#
# COMPACT_ATOMS: atom_id res chain seq x y z
N MET A 1 -11.10 20.01 30.52
CA MET A 1 -11.73 19.59 29.24
C MET A 1 -13.09 18.98 29.57
N THR A 2 -14.05 19.00 28.65
CA THR A 2 -15.44 18.57 28.90
C THR A 2 -15.90 17.42 28.00
N GLU A 3 -15.36 17.30 26.79
CA GLU A 3 -15.81 16.36 25.76
C GLU A 3 -14.68 16.16 24.75
N ARG A 4 -14.49 14.96 24.18
CA ARG A 4 -13.57 14.74 23.06
C ARG A 4 -14.32 14.93 21.75
N LEU A 5 -13.85 15.85 20.90
CA LEU A 5 -14.46 16.21 19.62
C LEU A 5 -13.89 15.39 18.45
N GLY A 6 -12.66 14.90 18.56
CA GLY A 6 -12.03 14.08 17.52
C GLY A 6 -10.67 13.54 17.93
N GLN A 7 -10.22 12.52 17.20
CA GLN A 7 -8.90 11.88 17.34
C GLN A 7 -8.33 11.67 15.94
N GLY A 8 -7.12 12.17 15.68
CA GLY A 8 -6.37 11.91 14.46
C GLY A 8 -5.00 11.32 14.78
N GLY A 9 -4.23 10.89 13.79
CA GLY A 9 -2.94 10.21 14.01
C GLY A 9 -1.90 11.01 14.82
N MET A 10 -2.00 12.34 14.83
CA MET A 10 -1.02 13.24 15.44
C MET A 10 -1.52 13.98 16.70
N ALA A 11 -2.84 14.06 16.89
CA ALA A 11 -3.44 14.87 17.94
C ALA A 11 -4.88 14.47 18.26
N GLU A 12 -5.29 14.72 19.51
CA GLU A 12 -6.69 14.67 19.94
C GLU A 12 -7.25 16.09 20.08
N VAL A 13 -8.54 16.27 19.78
CA VAL A 13 -9.22 17.57 19.92
C VAL A 13 -10.32 17.44 20.98
N TYR A 14 -10.29 18.33 21.96
CA TYR A 14 -11.28 18.38 23.04
C TYR A 14 -12.03 19.70 23.06
N LYS A 15 -13.29 19.64 23.45
CA LYS A 15 -14.03 20.80 23.93
C LYS A 15 -13.57 21.12 25.35
N ALA A 16 -13.41 22.39 25.65
CA ALA A 16 -13.17 22.87 26.99
C ALA A 16 -13.96 24.15 27.25
N TYR A 17 -14.09 24.50 28.53
CA TYR A 17 -14.71 25.74 28.97
C TYR A 17 -13.63 26.64 29.56
N GLN A 18 -13.40 27.80 28.93
CA GLN A 18 -12.48 28.82 29.38
C GLN A 18 -13.17 29.66 30.46
N THR A 19 -12.99 29.27 31.73
CA THR A 19 -13.69 29.87 32.89
C THR A 19 -13.54 31.38 32.96
N GLY A 20 -12.34 31.92 32.77
CA GLY A 20 -12.07 33.37 32.86
C GLY A 20 -12.72 34.24 31.77
N LEU A 21 -13.27 33.64 30.71
CA LEU A 21 -14.03 34.34 29.65
C LEU A 21 -15.41 33.70 29.42
N GLU A 22 -15.87 32.84 30.33
CA GLU A 22 -17.16 32.14 30.34
C GLU A 22 -17.60 31.54 28.98
N ARG A 23 -16.65 31.01 28.20
CA ARG A 23 -16.90 30.53 26.82
C ARG A 23 -16.34 29.14 26.56
N HIS A 24 -16.90 28.47 25.55
CA HIS A 24 -16.33 27.23 25.02
C HIS A 24 -15.17 27.52 24.07
N VAL A 25 -14.15 26.67 24.13
CA VAL A 25 -12.97 26.65 23.25
C VAL A 25 -12.69 25.22 22.80
N ALA A 26 -12.00 25.05 21.67
CA ALA A 26 -11.43 23.77 21.26
C ALA A 26 -9.95 23.75 21.67
N ILE A 27 -9.47 22.61 22.19
CA ILE A 27 -8.07 22.39 22.56
C ILE A 27 -7.56 21.19 21.78
N LYS A 28 -6.58 21.40 20.89
CA LYS A 28 -5.89 20.34 20.14
C LYS A 28 -4.61 19.97 20.87
N VAL A 29 -4.48 18.71 21.28
CA VAL A 29 -3.43 18.17 22.12
C VAL A 29 -2.57 17.20 21.30
N MET A 30 -1.28 17.45 21.20
CA MET A 30 -0.36 16.61 20.41
C MET A 30 -0.06 15.28 21.14
N HIS A 31 0.05 14.20 20.37
CA HIS A 31 0.43 12.89 20.91
C HIS A 31 1.86 12.89 21.46
N ARG A 32 2.08 12.27 22.63
CA ARG A 32 3.39 12.28 23.35
C ARG A 32 4.56 11.69 22.56
N HIS A 33 4.33 10.78 21.62
CA HIS A 33 5.42 10.23 20.79
C HIS A 33 5.98 11.28 19.80
N LEU A 34 5.17 12.26 19.38
CA LEU A 34 5.62 13.35 18.50
C LEU A 34 6.38 14.46 19.26
N THR A 35 6.18 14.56 20.57
CA THR A 35 6.80 15.60 21.41
C THR A 35 8.23 15.24 21.85
N GLN A 36 8.72 14.04 21.50
CA GLN A 36 10.08 13.58 21.78
C GLN A 36 11.11 14.08 20.76
N SER A 37 10.69 14.55 19.58
CA SER A 37 11.58 15.11 18.56
C SER A 37 11.65 16.63 18.66
N THR A 38 12.82 17.15 19.03
CA THR A 38 13.11 18.59 19.17
C THR A 38 12.86 19.36 17.86
N ASP A 39 13.14 18.73 16.71
CA ASP A 39 12.94 19.32 15.39
C ASP A 39 11.46 19.44 15.02
N LEU A 40 10.66 18.40 15.26
CA LEU A 40 9.21 18.43 15.02
C LEU A 40 8.54 19.46 15.92
N VAL A 41 8.92 19.50 17.20
CA VAL A 41 8.47 20.52 18.17
C VAL A 41 8.79 21.93 17.70
N THR A 42 10.03 22.20 17.28
CA THR A 42 10.47 23.54 16.86
C THR A 42 9.74 24.01 15.60
N ARG A 43 9.48 23.10 14.64
CA ARG A 43 8.70 23.40 13.43
C ARG A 43 7.21 23.62 13.74
N PHE A 44 6.62 22.78 14.58
CA PHE A 44 5.23 22.92 15.05
C PHE A 44 5.00 24.28 15.72
N GLN A 45 5.90 24.71 16.62
CA GLN A 45 5.85 26.04 17.24
C GLN A 45 5.94 27.18 16.22
N ARG A 46 6.73 27.02 15.16
CA ARG A 46 6.86 28.03 14.09
C ARG A 46 5.59 28.14 13.26
N GLU A 47 5.00 27.01 12.84
CA GLU A 47 3.75 27.02 12.07
C GLU A 47 2.55 27.48 12.93
N ALA A 48 2.46 27.07 14.19
CA ALA A 48 1.44 27.56 15.12
C ALA A 48 1.49 29.09 15.29
N LYS A 49 2.69 29.69 15.33
CA LYS A 49 2.88 31.15 15.35
C LYS A 49 2.47 31.82 14.04
N SER A 50 2.75 31.21 12.89
CA SER A 50 2.32 31.73 11.58
C SER A 50 0.79 31.72 11.43
N VAL A 51 0.15 30.60 11.80
CA VAL A 51 -1.32 30.45 11.74
C VAL A 51 -2.01 31.32 12.79
N GLY A 52 -1.42 31.51 13.97
CA GLY A 52 -1.92 32.43 15.00
C GLY A 52 -1.99 33.91 14.60
N GLN A 53 -1.27 34.31 13.54
CA GLN A 53 -1.34 35.65 12.96
C GLN A 53 -2.42 35.80 11.87
N LEU A 54 -3.14 34.73 11.54
CA LEU A 54 -4.28 34.78 10.63
C LEU A 54 -5.53 35.22 11.42
N GLN A 55 -6.26 36.18 10.87
CA GLN A 55 -7.52 36.70 11.40
C GLN A 55 -8.46 36.90 10.22
N HIS A 56 -9.35 35.93 9.99
CA HIS A 56 -10.26 35.94 8.86
C HIS A 56 -11.56 35.21 9.20
N GLN A 57 -12.71 35.70 8.72
CA GLN A 57 -14.03 35.13 9.06
C GLN A 57 -14.21 33.65 8.65
N HIS A 58 -13.45 33.20 7.66
CA HIS A 58 -13.44 31.84 7.11
C HIS A 58 -12.18 31.04 7.47
N ILE A 59 -11.39 31.48 8.45
CA ILE A 59 -10.23 30.74 9.00
C ILE A 59 -10.47 30.51 10.50
N LEU A 60 -10.14 29.32 10.99
CA LEU A 60 -10.24 29.00 12.41
C LEU A 60 -9.29 29.89 13.24
N GLN A 61 -9.85 30.68 14.16
CA GLN A 61 -9.02 31.51 15.03
C GLN A 61 -8.29 30.66 16.06
N VAL A 62 -6.97 30.62 15.99
CA VAL A 62 -6.10 30.23 17.11
C VAL A 62 -6.15 31.33 18.17
N ILE A 63 -6.41 30.94 19.42
CA ILE A 63 -6.50 31.83 20.58
C ILE A 63 -5.16 31.85 21.32
N ASP A 64 -4.57 30.67 21.54
CA ASP A 64 -3.35 30.52 22.33
C ASP A 64 -2.58 29.23 21.96
N PHE A 65 -1.31 29.15 22.31
CA PHE A 65 -0.45 27.97 22.18
C PHE A 65 0.47 27.88 23.39
N ASP A 66 0.44 26.74 24.08
CA ASP A 66 1.17 26.56 25.34
C ASP A 66 1.60 25.09 25.57
N ILE A 67 2.43 24.87 26.60
CA ILE A 67 3.08 23.60 26.91
C ILE A 67 2.97 23.33 28.42
N GLU A 68 2.16 22.34 28.81
CA GLU A 68 1.99 21.96 30.21
C GLU A 68 2.46 20.51 30.44
N SER A 69 3.35 20.29 31.41
CA SER A 69 3.87 18.95 31.76
C SER A 69 4.44 18.15 30.56
N GLY A 70 5.05 18.84 29.59
CA GLY A 70 5.59 18.24 28.36
C GLY A 70 4.54 17.93 27.28
N ILE A 71 3.28 18.29 27.50
CA ILE A 71 2.17 18.15 26.55
C ILE A 71 1.99 19.47 25.81
N TYR A 72 2.02 19.41 24.48
CA TYR A 72 1.90 20.56 23.59
C TYR A 72 0.44 20.71 23.17
N TYR A 73 -0.15 21.89 23.33
CA TYR A 73 -1.54 22.12 22.98
C TYR A 73 -1.81 23.49 22.35
N LEU A 74 -2.85 23.51 21.50
CA LEU A 74 -3.32 24.68 20.76
C LEU A 74 -4.76 24.98 21.17
N VAL A 75 -5.02 26.18 21.68
CA VAL A 75 -6.36 26.66 22.06
C VAL A 75 -6.95 27.44 20.89
N MET A 76 -8.18 27.12 20.49
CA MET A 76 -8.82 27.60 19.27
C MET A 76 -10.29 27.96 19.54
N GLU A 77 -10.91 28.76 18.65
CA GLU A 77 -12.35 28.99 18.65
C GLU A 77 -13.12 27.66 18.62
N TYR A 78 -14.12 27.48 19.49
CA TYR A 78 -15.04 26.35 19.36
C TYR A 78 -16.10 26.65 18.30
N ILE A 79 -15.99 26.01 17.14
CA ILE A 79 -17.00 26.09 16.08
C ILE A 79 -18.14 25.13 16.38
N GLN A 80 -19.32 25.67 16.73
CA GLN A 80 -20.54 24.88 16.79
C GLN A 80 -21.01 24.57 15.35
N GLY A 81 -20.97 23.29 14.95
CA GLY A 81 -21.17 22.89 13.57
C GLY A 81 -20.88 21.40 13.33
N GLN A 82 -20.75 21.02 12.06
CA GLN A 82 -20.24 19.71 11.61
C GLN A 82 -19.21 19.91 10.50
N THR A 83 -18.41 18.89 10.18
CA THR A 83 -17.48 19.00 9.04
C THR A 83 -18.24 18.91 7.70
N LEU A 84 -17.64 19.43 6.63
CA LEU A 84 -18.14 19.23 5.27
C LEU A 84 -18.09 17.74 4.89
N ALA A 85 -17.17 16.95 5.45
CA ALA A 85 -17.16 15.50 5.30
C ALA A 85 -18.44 14.85 5.88
N ASP A 86 -18.82 15.20 7.11
CA ASP A 86 -20.05 14.69 7.75
C ASP A 86 -21.32 15.13 7.00
N TYR A 87 -21.29 16.34 6.45
CA TYR A 87 -22.37 16.88 5.64
C TYR A 87 -22.53 16.12 4.32
N LEU A 88 -21.42 15.91 3.58
CA LEU A 88 -21.42 15.15 2.32
C LEU A 88 -21.74 13.65 2.53
N ALA A 89 -21.40 13.08 3.69
CA ALA A 89 -21.78 11.72 4.04
C ALA A 89 -23.30 11.56 4.25
N LYS A 90 -23.98 12.60 4.75
CA LYS A 90 -25.44 12.64 4.94
C LYS A 90 -26.17 13.05 3.67
N GLN A 91 -25.60 13.97 2.90
CA GLN A 91 -26.18 14.55 1.70
C GLN A 91 -25.23 14.34 0.51
N LYS A 92 -25.60 13.42 -0.39
CA LYS A 92 -24.74 12.97 -1.49
C LYS A 92 -24.18 14.09 -2.38
N THR A 93 -24.92 15.19 -2.60
CA THR A 93 -24.53 16.31 -3.46
C THR A 93 -25.12 17.63 -2.97
N LEU A 94 -24.45 18.73 -3.27
CA LEU A 94 -24.97 20.09 -3.15
C LEU A 94 -25.47 20.59 -4.52
N SER A 95 -26.31 21.62 -4.51
CA SER A 95 -26.57 22.39 -5.73
C SER A 95 -25.31 23.14 -6.18
N VAL A 96 -25.27 23.52 -7.46
CA VAL A 96 -24.19 24.32 -8.03
C VAL A 96 -24.05 25.67 -7.31
N GLU A 97 -25.18 26.29 -6.96
CA GLU A 97 -25.21 27.57 -6.23
C GLU A 97 -24.56 27.44 -4.84
N GLU A 98 -25.00 26.47 -4.02
CA GLU A 98 -24.45 26.23 -2.69
C GLU A 98 -22.95 25.89 -2.74
N ALA A 99 -22.54 25.04 -3.68
CA ALA A 99 -21.15 24.65 -3.86
C ALA A 99 -20.25 25.84 -4.27
N LEU A 100 -20.73 26.74 -5.14
CA LEU A 100 -20.00 27.96 -5.51
C LEU A 100 -19.97 28.98 -4.35
N VAL A 101 -21.04 29.09 -3.54
CA VAL A 101 -21.07 29.94 -2.33
C VAL A 101 -20.06 29.45 -1.30
N ILE A 102 -19.94 28.13 -1.08
CA ILE A 102 -18.92 27.55 -0.20
C ILE A 102 -17.52 27.75 -0.79
N ALA A 103 -17.32 27.46 -2.08
CA ALA A 103 -16.03 27.64 -2.73
C ALA A 103 -15.54 29.09 -2.67
N ALA A 104 -16.40 30.08 -2.91
CA ALA A 104 -16.04 31.51 -2.82
C ALA A 104 -15.44 31.87 -1.44
N GLN A 105 -16.08 31.42 -0.34
CA GLN A 105 -15.60 31.66 1.03
C GLN A 105 -14.26 30.98 1.33
N LEU A 106 -14.04 29.77 0.77
CA LEU A 106 -12.78 29.04 0.92
C LEU A 106 -11.66 29.68 0.10
N VAL A 107 -11.93 30.14 -1.14
CA VAL A 107 -10.94 30.84 -1.95
C VAL A 107 -10.56 32.19 -1.33
N ASP A 108 -11.51 32.93 -0.77
CA ASP A 108 -11.29 34.17 0.00
C ASP A 108 -10.36 33.94 1.22
N ALA A 109 -10.60 32.86 1.97
CA ALA A 109 -9.71 32.43 3.05
C ALA A 109 -8.28 32.10 2.57
N LEU A 110 -8.15 31.42 1.43
CA LEU A 110 -6.86 31.05 0.87
C LEU A 110 -6.08 32.27 0.36
N ASP A 111 -6.73 33.18 -0.38
CA ASP A 111 -6.11 34.44 -0.85
C ASP A 111 -5.59 35.28 0.32
N TYR A 112 -6.35 35.36 1.42
CA TYR A 112 -5.90 36.01 2.65
C TYR A 112 -4.63 35.35 3.25
N ALA A 113 -4.60 34.02 3.31
CA ALA A 113 -3.46 33.28 3.88
C ALA A 113 -2.22 33.31 2.97
N HIS A 114 -2.41 33.14 1.66
CA HIS A 114 -1.37 33.18 0.62
C HIS A 114 -0.66 34.54 0.61
N ARG A 115 -1.40 35.66 0.69
CA ARG A 115 -0.83 37.01 0.84
C ARG A 115 0.00 37.22 2.11
N LYS A 116 -0.19 36.38 3.13
CA LYS A 116 0.63 36.34 4.36
C LYS A 116 1.75 35.30 4.31
N GLY A 117 1.96 34.64 3.17
CA GLY A 117 2.98 33.61 2.98
C GLY A 117 2.64 32.27 3.65
N VAL A 118 1.37 32.02 3.99
CA VAL A 118 0.91 30.77 4.61
C VAL A 118 0.14 29.95 3.59
N ILE A 119 0.67 28.76 3.26
CA ILE A 119 0.04 27.78 2.37
C ILE A 119 -0.65 26.74 3.26
N HIS A 120 -1.90 26.37 2.96
CA HIS A 120 -2.69 25.47 3.81
C HIS A 120 -2.20 24.03 3.74
N ARG A 121 -1.84 23.57 2.54
CA ARG A 121 -1.33 22.25 2.17
C ARG A 121 -2.33 21.10 2.32
N ASP A 122 -3.13 21.03 3.39
CA ASP A 122 -4.07 19.91 3.67
C ASP A 122 -5.56 20.27 3.53
N ILE A 123 -5.98 20.77 2.37
CA ILE A 123 -7.39 21.09 2.12
C ILE A 123 -8.18 19.81 1.80
N LYS A 124 -9.21 19.52 2.60
CA LYS A 124 -10.13 18.39 2.43
C LYS A 124 -11.43 18.64 3.21
N PRO A 125 -12.54 17.94 2.93
CA PRO A 125 -13.83 18.19 3.59
C PRO A 125 -13.83 18.00 5.12
N ALA A 126 -12.91 17.20 5.67
CA ALA A 126 -12.76 17.02 7.12
C ALA A 126 -12.15 18.26 7.82
N ASN A 127 -11.40 19.09 7.09
CA ASN A 127 -10.75 20.32 7.57
C ASN A 127 -11.59 21.58 7.23
N ILE A 128 -12.88 21.40 6.89
CA ILE A 128 -13.81 22.48 6.57
C ILE A 128 -15.03 22.31 7.47
N MET A 129 -15.32 23.29 8.31
CA MET A 129 -16.47 23.27 9.21
C MET A 129 -17.61 24.16 8.72
N LEU A 130 -18.84 23.63 8.77
CA LEU A 130 -20.08 24.36 8.49
C LEU A 130 -20.66 24.89 9.81
N ARG A 131 -20.81 26.21 9.96
CA ARG A 131 -21.35 26.83 11.18
C ARG A 131 -22.85 26.54 11.34
N HIS A 132 -23.25 26.10 12.53
CA HIS A 132 -24.65 25.82 12.87
C HIS A 132 -25.51 27.10 12.76
N ASN A 133 -26.79 26.96 12.35
CA ASN A 133 -27.76 28.05 12.13
C ASN A 133 -27.39 29.11 11.09
N LYS A 134 -26.34 28.94 10.28
CA LYS A 134 -25.99 29.85 9.18
C LYS A 134 -25.70 29.06 7.91
N SER A 135 -26.72 28.95 7.05
CA SER A 135 -26.64 28.19 5.80
C SER A 135 -25.39 28.57 5.01
N ASN A 136 -24.61 27.55 4.65
CA ASN A 136 -23.39 27.64 3.84
C ASN A 136 -22.24 28.48 4.42
N GLN A 137 -22.29 28.98 5.68
CA GLN A 137 -21.12 29.65 6.26
C GLN A 137 -20.04 28.65 6.68
N VAL A 138 -18.88 28.72 6.04
CA VAL A 138 -17.74 27.82 6.29
C VAL A 138 -16.59 28.45 7.04
N VAL A 139 -15.79 27.60 7.70
CA VAL A 139 -14.50 27.92 8.33
C VAL A 139 -13.49 26.84 7.95
N LEU A 140 -12.35 27.26 7.41
CA LEU A 140 -11.21 26.41 7.11
C LEU A 140 -10.39 26.18 8.39
N THR A 141 -10.16 24.92 8.74
CA THR A 141 -9.44 24.47 9.95
C THR A 141 -8.15 23.76 9.58
N ASP A 142 -7.27 23.53 10.56
CA ASP A 142 -6.13 22.61 10.42
C ASP A 142 -5.17 22.94 9.26
N PHE A 143 -4.66 24.17 9.27
CA PHE A 143 -3.57 24.67 8.42
C PHE A 143 -2.25 23.89 8.62
N GLY A 144 -2.20 22.65 8.12
CA GLY A 144 -0.98 21.94 7.72
C GLY A 144 0.16 21.78 8.73
N LEU A 145 -0.05 22.05 10.04
CA LEU A 145 0.95 22.34 11.10
C LEU A 145 2.07 21.30 11.35
N VAL A 146 2.11 20.21 10.56
CA VAL A 146 3.09 19.12 10.65
C VAL A 146 3.56 18.64 9.25
N ARG A 147 3.25 19.35 8.15
CA ARG A 147 3.71 18.94 6.80
C ARG A 147 5.14 19.37 6.45
N LEU A 148 5.79 20.18 7.30
CA LEU A 148 7.21 20.52 7.17
C LEU A 148 8.18 19.42 7.63
N ALA A 149 7.73 18.18 7.86
CA ALA A 149 8.63 17.07 8.17
C ALA A 149 9.57 16.73 6.99
N ASP A 150 9.09 16.85 5.74
CA ASP A 150 9.70 16.19 4.58
C ASP A 150 9.65 16.99 3.26
N GLU A 151 10.03 18.29 3.27
CA GLU A 151 10.16 19.07 2.02
C GLU A 151 11.20 18.51 1.01
N ASN A 152 12.03 17.52 1.42
CA ASN A 152 12.95 16.78 0.54
C ASN A 152 12.60 15.27 0.40
N ASN A 153 11.51 14.79 1.01
CA ASN A 153 11.31 13.36 1.31
C ASN A 153 9.86 12.89 1.10
N LEU A 154 9.02 13.67 0.39
CA LEU A 154 7.62 13.36 0.08
C LEU A 154 7.41 11.97 -0.58
N THR A 155 8.45 11.38 -1.15
CA THR A 155 8.47 10.03 -1.75
C THR A 155 9.40 9.02 -1.06
N VAL A 156 10.19 9.45 -0.06
CA VAL A 156 11.31 8.65 0.50
C VAL A 156 10.95 7.98 1.83
N LYS A 157 9.79 8.33 2.44
CA LYS A 157 9.49 7.98 3.83
C LYS A 157 8.19 7.22 4.12
N GLY A 158 7.42 6.79 3.12
CA GLY A 158 6.28 5.86 3.27
C GLY A 158 5.05 6.35 4.06
N THR A 159 5.21 7.17 5.10
CA THR A 159 4.14 7.79 5.87
C THR A 159 3.44 8.83 5.00
N LEU A 160 2.36 8.43 4.34
CA LEU A 160 1.58 9.36 3.55
C LEU A 160 0.77 10.28 4.47
N ILE A 161 1.34 11.41 4.88
CA ILE A 161 0.74 12.38 5.81
C ILE A 161 -0.43 13.11 5.12
N GLY A 162 -1.59 12.45 5.04
CA GLY A 162 -2.85 13.03 4.58
C GLY A 162 -3.74 12.06 3.82
N THR A 163 -4.81 12.59 3.24
CA THR A 163 -5.71 11.83 2.37
C THR A 163 -5.29 12.08 0.92
N PRO A 164 -4.69 11.10 0.20
CA PRO A 164 -4.07 11.33 -1.10
C PRO A 164 -5.05 11.93 -2.11
N ALA A 165 -6.32 11.54 -2.03
CA ALA A 165 -7.37 11.91 -2.97
C ALA A 165 -7.65 13.40 -3.14
N TYR A 166 -7.08 14.29 -2.31
CA TYR A 166 -7.17 15.74 -2.46
C TYR A 166 -5.83 16.42 -2.75
N MET A 167 -4.70 15.71 -2.68
CA MET A 167 -3.36 16.31 -2.86
C MET A 167 -3.06 16.59 -4.33
N ALA A 168 -2.40 17.71 -4.60
CA ALA A 168 -1.98 18.07 -5.94
C ALA A 168 -0.85 17.15 -6.47
N PRO A 169 -0.78 16.86 -7.79
CA PRO A 169 0.17 15.91 -8.36
C PRO A 169 1.64 16.20 -8.05
N GLU A 170 2.01 17.48 -7.93
CA GLU A 170 3.34 17.92 -7.52
C GLU A 170 3.78 17.38 -6.14
N ALA A 171 2.83 17.13 -5.22
CA ALA A 171 3.10 16.55 -3.90
C ALA A 171 3.78 15.18 -4.02
N PHE A 172 3.34 14.37 -4.98
CA PHE A 172 3.82 13.01 -5.19
C PHE A 172 5.11 12.95 -6.02
N ARG A 173 5.52 14.07 -6.62
CA ARG A 173 6.81 14.21 -7.31
C ARG A 173 7.93 14.75 -6.41
N GLY A 174 7.62 15.09 -5.16
CA GLY A 174 8.55 15.80 -4.27
C GLY A 174 8.80 17.24 -4.68
N GLU A 175 7.93 17.83 -5.50
CA GLU A 175 8.01 19.24 -5.87
C GLU A 175 7.49 20.14 -4.71
N PRO A 176 8.06 21.34 -4.49
CA PRO A 176 7.60 22.23 -3.42
C PRO A 176 6.13 22.67 -3.58
N LEU A 177 5.30 22.36 -2.58
CA LEU A 177 3.90 22.79 -2.53
C LEU A 177 3.77 24.31 -2.42
N ASN A 178 2.82 24.88 -3.17
CA ASN A 178 2.61 26.32 -3.28
C ASN A 178 1.10 26.66 -3.30
N GLU A 179 0.77 27.93 -3.57
CA GLU A 179 -0.61 28.43 -3.67
C GLU A 179 -1.45 27.66 -4.70
N GLN A 180 -0.85 27.23 -5.81
CA GLN A 180 -1.53 26.46 -6.85
C GLN A 180 -1.82 25.01 -6.43
N SER A 181 -1.09 24.47 -5.44
CA SER A 181 -1.39 23.18 -4.82
C SER A 181 -2.68 23.24 -4.00
N ASP A 182 -2.87 24.32 -3.22
CA ASP A 182 -4.10 24.57 -2.47
C ASP A 182 -5.31 24.75 -3.42
N ILE A 183 -5.12 25.44 -4.56
CA ILE A 183 -6.15 25.62 -5.59
C ILE A 183 -6.61 24.26 -6.16
N TYR A 184 -5.68 23.34 -6.42
CA TYR A 184 -6.03 21.99 -6.89
C TYR A 184 -6.83 21.23 -5.82
N SER A 185 -6.39 21.23 -4.57
CA SER A 185 -7.09 20.54 -3.48
C SER A 185 -8.51 21.07 -3.27
N LEU A 186 -8.71 22.39 -3.37
CA LEU A 186 -10.04 22.99 -3.35
C LEU A 186 -10.85 22.66 -4.61
N GLY A 187 -10.20 22.52 -5.78
CA GLY A 187 -10.81 21.99 -7.00
C GLY A 187 -11.38 20.58 -6.82
N VAL A 188 -10.69 19.70 -6.09
CA VAL A 188 -11.18 18.35 -5.76
C VAL A 188 -12.42 18.44 -4.85
N VAL A 189 -12.38 19.30 -3.83
CA VAL A 189 -13.52 19.52 -2.93
C VAL A 189 -14.73 20.06 -3.70
N LEU A 190 -14.55 21.02 -4.62
CA LEU A 190 -15.62 21.56 -5.45
C LEU A 190 -16.21 20.50 -6.40
N TYR A 191 -15.36 19.68 -7.04
CA TYR A 191 -15.79 18.53 -7.83
C TYR A 191 -16.67 17.59 -6.99
N GLN A 192 -16.23 17.26 -5.78
CA GLN A 192 -16.95 16.35 -4.89
C GLN A 192 -18.27 16.93 -4.38
N MET A 193 -18.33 18.21 -4.02
CA MET A 193 -19.59 18.86 -3.59
C MET A 193 -20.66 18.77 -4.68
N ILE A 194 -20.27 18.95 -5.94
CA ILE A 194 -21.19 19.02 -7.09
C ILE A 194 -21.59 17.63 -7.60
N THR A 195 -20.64 16.69 -7.68
CA THR A 195 -20.86 15.36 -8.30
C THR A 195 -21.17 14.26 -7.28
N GLY A 196 -20.79 14.45 -6.01
CA GLY A 196 -20.91 13.44 -4.95
C GLY A 196 -19.81 12.38 -4.96
N SER A 197 -18.92 12.41 -5.96
CA SER A 197 -17.76 11.54 -6.09
C SER A 197 -16.48 12.37 -6.14
N LYS A 198 -15.36 11.80 -5.73
CA LYS A 198 -14.04 12.41 -5.99
C LYS A 198 -13.71 12.19 -7.48
N PRO A 199 -12.85 13.02 -8.11
CA PRO A 199 -12.42 12.76 -9.50
C PRO A 199 -11.69 11.42 -9.64
N TYR A 200 -11.01 11.00 -8.57
CA TYR A 200 -10.20 9.79 -8.53
C TYR A 200 -10.53 8.95 -7.29
N SER A 201 -10.55 7.63 -7.49
CA SER A 201 -10.88 6.63 -6.50
C SER A 201 -10.27 5.29 -6.87
N GLY A 202 -9.67 4.64 -5.89
CA GLY A 202 -9.18 3.26 -5.96
C GLY A 202 -9.08 2.73 -4.55
N ASP A 203 -8.95 1.41 -4.42
CA ASP A 203 -8.99 0.74 -3.12
C ASP A 203 -7.72 0.95 -2.29
N THR A 204 -6.61 1.36 -2.93
CA THR A 204 -5.35 1.72 -2.27
C THR A 204 -5.01 3.21 -2.41
N PRO A 205 -4.29 3.80 -1.42
CA PRO A 205 -3.66 5.11 -1.55
C PRO A 205 -2.84 5.27 -2.84
N TYR A 206 -2.07 4.25 -3.21
CA TYR A 206 -1.21 4.27 -4.40
C TYR A 206 -2.00 4.34 -5.71
N ALA A 207 -3.12 3.61 -5.84
CA ALA A 207 -3.98 3.72 -7.01
C ALA A 207 -4.49 5.16 -7.21
N ILE A 208 -4.93 5.81 -6.13
CA ILE A 208 -5.39 7.21 -6.15
C ILE A 208 -4.24 8.18 -6.50
N ILE A 209 -3.00 7.87 -6.09
CA ILE A 209 -1.80 8.66 -6.44
C ILE A 209 -1.47 8.51 -7.92
N SER A 210 -1.43 7.28 -8.44
CA SER A 210 -1.16 7.02 -9.87
C SER A 210 -2.21 7.69 -10.76
N GLN A 211 -3.50 7.53 -10.43
CA GLN A 211 -4.61 8.23 -11.11
C GLN A 211 -4.42 9.76 -11.09
N GLN A 212 -3.98 10.33 -9.96
CA GLN A 212 -3.72 11.76 -9.87
C GLN A 212 -2.46 12.23 -10.62
N MET A 213 -1.45 11.39 -10.80
CA MET A 213 -0.28 11.73 -11.61
C MET A 213 -0.51 11.55 -13.12
N ASN A 214 -1.18 10.46 -13.51
CA ASN A 214 -1.11 9.90 -14.86
C ASN A 214 -2.46 9.93 -15.60
N ASP A 215 -3.57 9.62 -14.93
CA ASP A 215 -4.86 9.45 -15.60
C ASP A 215 -5.46 10.80 -16.04
N PRO A 216 -6.18 10.83 -17.18
CA PRO A 216 -6.96 12.00 -17.57
C PRO A 216 -7.99 12.34 -16.48
N LEU A 217 -8.37 13.61 -16.38
CA LEU A 217 -9.38 14.06 -15.43
C LEU A 217 -10.78 13.65 -15.92
N PRO A 218 -11.55 12.84 -15.16
CA PRO A 218 -12.91 12.51 -15.55
C PRO A 218 -13.75 13.80 -15.63
N PRO A 219 -14.47 14.05 -16.74
CA PRO A 219 -15.29 15.26 -16.86
C PRO A 219 -16.41 15.27 -15.82
N PRO A 220 -16.59 16.36 -15.04
CA PRO A 220 -17.68 16.47 -14.06
C PRO A 220 -19.06 16.15 -14.64
N ARG A 221 -19.29 16.45 -15.94
CA ARG A 221 -20.56 16.15 -16.64
C ARG A 221 -20.84 14.66 -16.86
N GLN A 222 -19.85 13.78 -16.71
CA GLN A 222 -20.08 12.33 -16.66
C GLN A 222 -20.94 11.93 -15.44
N PHE A 223 -20.81 12.66 -14.32
CA PHE A 223 -21.52 12.41 -13.07
C PHE A 223 -22.72 13.36 -12.88
N LYS A 224 -22.65 14.57 -13.45
CA LYS A 224 -23.72 15.58 -13.42
C LYS A 224 -23.98 16.16 -14.83
N PRO A 225 -24.76 15.49 -15.70
CA PRO A 225 -24.92 15.89 -17.11
C PRO A 225 -25.49 17.30 -17.33
N ASP A 226 -26.29 17.78 -16.37
CA ASP A 226 -26.92 19.10 -16.31
C ASP A 226 -25.97 20.22 -15.82
N LEU A 227 -24.73 19.91 -15.44
CA LEU A 227 -23.76 20.91 -14.99
C LEU A 227 -23.49 21.97 -16.08
N PRO A 228 -23.62 23.28 -15.79
CA PRO A 228 -23.30 24.33 -16.74
C PRO A 228 -21.82 24.31 -17.16
N GLY A 229 -21.57 24.51 -18.46
CA GLY A 229 -20.22 24.38 -19.04
C GLY A 229 -19.18 25.33 -18.45
N GLU A 230 -19.57 26.51 -17.98
CA GLU A 230 -18.66 27.45 -17.29
C GLU A 230 -18.17 26.87 -15.94
N VAL A 231 -19.03 26.15 -15.21
CA VAL A 231 -18.67 25.50 -13.94
C VAL A 231 -17.81 24.27 -14.19
N GLU A 232 -18.07 23.52 -15.26
CA GLU A 232 -17.17 22.45 -15.70
C GLU A 232 -15.77 23.00 -16.02
N GLN A 233 -15.66 24.07 -16.82
CA GLN A 233 -14.37 24.70 -17.14
C GLN A 233 -13.65 25.25 -15.90
N LEU A 234 -14.38 25.84 -14.94
CA LEU A 234 -13.85 26.28 -13.65
C LEU A 234 -13.17 25.12 -12.90
N ILE A 235 -13.86 23.97 -12.79
CA ILE A 235 -13.35 22.78 -12.10
C ILE A 235 -12.15 22.18 -12.85
N LEU A 236 -12.27 22.00 -14.18
CA LEU A 236 -11.20 21.45 -15.02
C LEU A 236 -9.92 22.30 -14.96
N LYS A 237 -10.04 23.63 -14.93
CA LYS A 237 -8.89 24.53 -14.77
C LYS A 237 -8.27 24.44 -13.38
N ALA A 238 -9.06 24.37 -12.30
CA ALA A 238 -8.51 24.18 -10.95
C ALA A 238 -7.74 22.85 -10.82
N LEU A 239 -8.21 21.80 -11.50
CA LEU A 239 -7.67 20.44 -11.45
C LEU A 239 -6.62 20.11 -12.53
N ALA A 240 -6.10 21.10 -13.25
CA ALA A 240 -5.07 20.87 -14.26
C ALA A 240 -3.81 20.23 -13.64
N LYS A 241 -3.25 19.19 -14.28
CA LYS A 241 -2.14 18.39 -13.71
C LYS A 241 -0.86 19.20 -13.51
N ASN A 242 -0.58 20.14 -14.40
CA ASN A 242 0.53 21.08 -14.33
C ASN A 242 0.07 22.36 -13.62
N PRO A 243 0.74 22.80 -12.53
CA PRO A 243 0.36 24.01 -11.80
C PRO A 243 0.26 25.28 -12.66
N LYS A 244 1.02 25.37 -13.76
CA LYS A 244 1.01 26.54 -14.66
C LYS A 244 -0.28 26.68 -15.48
N ASP A 245 -1.03 25.59 -15.63
CA ASP A 245 -2.28 25.56 -16.39
C ASP A 245 -3.52 25.80 -15.48
N ARG A 246 -3.29 25.95 -14.17
CA ARG A 246 -4.32 26.30 -13.17
C ARG A 246 -4.56 27.82 -13.11
N PHE A 247 -5.42 28.25 -12.18
CA PHE A 247 -5.48 29.65 -11.77
C PHE A 247 -4.15 30.06 -11.14
N ARG A 248 -3.64 31.24 -11.50
CA ARG A 248 -2.34 31.75 -11.03
C ARG A 248 -2.33 32.04 -9.53
N SER A 249 -3.48 32.42 -8.97
CA SER A 249 -3.66 32.74 -7.55
C SER A 249 -5.10 32.47 -7.13
N ALA A 250 -5.33 32.37 -5.81
CA ALA A 250 -6.68 32.29 -5.25
C ALA A 250 -7.55 33.48 -5.69
N ALA A 251 -7.01 34.71 -5.75
CA ALA A 251 -7.75 35.87 -6.26
C ALA A 251 -8.30 35.70 -7.70
N GLU A 252 -7.56 35.05 -8.60
CA GLU A 252 -8.04 34.76 -9.97
C GLU A 252 -9.17 33.71 -9.95
N PHE A 253 -9.04 32.68 -9.10
CA PHE A 253 -10.07 31.66 -8.93
C PHE A 253 -11.36 32.25 -8.34
N TYR A 254 -11.24 33.17 -7.37
CA TYR A 254 -12.38 33.88 -6.78
C TYR A 254 -13.13 34.72 -7.83
N GLN A 255 -12.39 35.47 -8.66
CA GLN A 255 -12.98 36.25 -9.76
C GLN A 255 -13.74 35.37 -10.76
N ALA A 256 -13.22 34.18 -11.09
CA ALA A 256 -13.91 33.23 -11.95
C ALA A 256 -15.22 32.72 -11.32
N ILE A 257 -15.24 32.42 -10.02
CA ILE A 257 -16.47 32.05 -9.29
C ILE A 257 -17.49 33.19 -9.30
N GLN A 258 -17.06 34.42 -8.98
CA GLN A 258 -17.92 35.61 -8.96
C GLN A 258 -18.53 35.91 -10.33
N HIS A 259 -17.77 35.73 -11.41
CA HIS A 259 -18.28 35.90 -12.77
C HIS A 259 -19.43 34.94 -13.08
N ILE A 260 -19.25 33.64 -12.80
CA ILE A 260 -20.27 32.62 -13.01
C ILE A 260 -21.53 32.90 -12.18
N GLN A 261 -21.37 33.24 -10.89
CA GLN A 261 -22.49 33.59 -10.01
C GLN A 261 -23.26 34.81 -10.53
N THR A 262 -22.56 35.82 -11.06
CA THR A 262 -23.19 37.00 -11.65
C THR A 262 -23.96 36.64 -12.92
N THR A 263 -23.35 35.88 -13.84
CA THR A 263 -23.97 35.45 -15.10
C THR A 263 -25.26 34.65 -14.85
N GLN A 264 -25.25 33.69 -13.93
CA GLN A 264 -26.45 32.89 -13.61
C GLN A 264 -27.58 33.71 -12.98
N ASN A 265 -27.26 34.71 -12.18
CA ASN A 265 -28.24 35.66 -11.62
C ASN A 265 -28.83 36.59 -12.69
N THR A 266 -28.03 37.03 -13.67
CA THR A 266 -28.55 37.82 -14.81
C THR A 266 -29.40 36.99 -15.77
N GLY A 267 -29.11 35.69 -15.95
CA GLY A 267 -29.89 34.79 -16.81
C GLY A 267 -31.33 34.51 -16.33
N HIS A 268 -31.62 34.74 -15.06
CA HIS A 268 -32.97 34.61 -14.48
C HIS A 268 -33.76 35.94 -14.45
N SER A 269 -33.15 37.05 -14.87
CA SER A 269 -33.84 38.34 -14.99
C SER A 269 -34.41 38.50 -16.40
N SER A 270 -35.75 38.50 -16.48
CA SER A 270 -36.51 38.52 -17.73
C SER A 270 -36.15 39.67 -18.68
N HIS A 271 -35.78 39.35 -19.91
CA HIS A 271 -36.03 40.23 -21.06
C HIS A 271 -37.04 39.60 -22.02
N SER A 272 -38.31 39.96 -21.80
CA SER A 272 -39.32 39.98 -22.83
C SER A 272 -38.90 40.98 -23.92
N MET A 273 -38.53 40.49 -25.10
CA MET A 273 -38.38 41.36 -26.28
C MET A 273 -39.76 41.86 -26.74
N PRO A 274 -39.91 43.16 -27.05
CA PRO A 274 -41.02 43.65 -27.86
C PRO A 274 -40.91 43.13 -29.31
N LEU A 275 -42.05 42.91 -29.96
CA LEU A 275 -42.13 42.42 -31.33
C LEU A 275 -41.95 43.53 -32.39
N LEU A 276 -41.41 43.12 -33.55
CA LEU A 276 -41.51 43.72 -34.91
C LEU A 276 -40.67 44.99 -35.22
N PRO A 277 -40.38 45.29 -36.52
CA PRO A 277 -40.79 44.58 -37.74
C PRO A 277 -39.62 44.05 -38.62
N ALA A 278 -39.97 43.49 -39.78
CA ALA A 278 -39.07 42.84 -40.73
C ALA A 278 -38.40 43.81 -41.74
N ASP A 279 -37.52 43.21 -42.56
CA ASP A 279 -36.75 43.73 -43.71
C ASP A 279 -35.46 44.51 -43.39
N LEU A 280 -34.34 43.92 -43.80
CA LEU A 280 -33.47 44.54 -44.80
C LEU A 280 -32.52 43.49 -45.41
N SER A 281 -32.80 43.15 -46.66
CA SER A 281 -31.93 42.32 -47.51
C SER A 281 -30.59 43.00 -47.87
N ASN A 282 -29.62 42.18 -48.32
CA ASN A 282 -28.34 42.54 -48.94
C ASN A 282 -27.21 43.12 -48.06
N ARG A 283 -26.20 42.27 -47.80
CA ARG A 283 -24.76 42.60 -47.91
C ARG A 283 -23.95 41.33 -48.25
N PRO A 284 -22.85 41.43 -49.02
CA PRO A 284 -22.18 40.27 -49.64
C PRO A 284 -21.20 39.54 -48.71
N PRO A 285 -20.82 38.28 -49.01
CA PRO A 285 -19.83 37.55 -48.22
C PRO A 285 -18.42 38.14 -48.38
N ALA A 286 -17.75 38.40 -47.25
CA ALA A 286 -16.39 38.90 -47.23
C ALA A 286 -15.37 37.76 -47.49
N LYS A 287 -14.57 37.97 -48.53
CA LYS A 287 -13.50 37.14 -49.10
C LYS A 287 -12.70 36.29 -48.08
N PHE A 288 -12.65 34.99 -48.35
CA PHE A 288 -11.77 34.02 -47.68
C PHE A 288 -10.35 34.11 -48.26
N ASN A 289 -9.36 34.56 -47.48
CA ASN A 289 -7.98 34.73 -47.97
C ASN A 289 -7.18 33.42 -47.93
N GLN A 290 -6.73 33.00 -49.11
CA GLN A 290 -5.87 31.83 -49.31
C GLN A 290 -4.41 32.14 -48.94
N TRP A 291 -4.00 31.86 -47.69
CA TRP A 291 -2.56 31.86 -47.34
C TRP A 291 -2.18 30.95 -46.15
N LEU A 292 -2.84 29.79 -45.99
CA LEU A 292 -2.49 28.82 -44.94
C LEU A 292 -2.55 27.34 -45.39
N LEU A 293 -1.96 27.06 -46.56
CA LEU A 293 -1.64 25.69 -46.99
C LEU A 293 -0.29 25.71 -47.72
N LEU A 294 0.84 25.61 -46.98
CA LEU A 294 2.15 25.19 -47.52
C LEU A 294 3.29 25.02 -46.46
N THR A 295 3.03 24.39 -45.30
CA THR A 295 4.12 24.00 -44.34
C THR A 295 3.99 22.60 -43.72
N ALA A 296 3.01 21.79 -44.12
CA ALA A 296 2.78 20.45 -43.55
C ALA A 296 3.38 19.27 -44.36
N GLY A 297 4.15 19.54 -45.43
CA GLY A 297 4.61 18.51 -46.39
C GLY A 297 6.03 17.96 -46.18
N ALA A 298 6.92 18.69 -45.49
CA ALA A 298 8.35 18.33 -45.45
C ALA A 298 8.73 17.34 -44.33
N GLY A 299 8.08 17.44 -43.16
CA GLY A 299 8.44 16.61 -41.99
C GLY A 299 8.13 15.12 -42.16
N SER A 300 6.99 14.80 -42.77
CA SER A 300 6.51 13.41 -42.91
C SER A 300 7.37 12.56 -43.86
N VAL A 301 7.95 13.17 -44.89
CA VAL A 301 8.81 12.46 -45.86
C VAL A 301 10.15 12.09 -45.23
N ILE A 302 10.74 13.00 -44.44
CA ILE A 302 12.01 12.76 -43.75
C ILE A 302 11.85 11.64 -42.71
N PHE A 303 10.77 11.67 -41.91
CA PHE A 303 10.49 10.65 -40.90
C PHE A 303 10.36 9.23 -41.50
N LEU A 304 9.61 9.10 -42.61
CA LEU A 304 9.43 7.80 -43.29
C LEU A 304 10.73 7.25 -43.89
N ILE A 305 11.60 8.12 -44.42
CA ILE A 305 12.93 7.71 -44.93
C ILE A 305 13.83 7.24 -43.77
N THR A 306 13.82 7.93 -42.62
CA THR A 306 14.61 7.50 -41.46
C THR A 306 14.16 6.15 -40.89
N VAL A 307 12.85 5.89 -40.83
CA VAL A 307 12.32 4.61 -40.35
C VAL A 307 12.69 3.47 -41.30
N ALA A 308 12.62 3.68 -42.62
CA ALA A 308 12.98 2.67 -43.62
C ALA A 308 14.49 2.30 -43.58
N ILE A 309 15.37 3.29 -43.36
CA ILE A 309 16.82 3.05 -43.25
C ILE A 309 17.16 2.27 -41.98
N VAL A 310 16.52 2.56 -40.85
CA VAL A 310 16.74 1.82 -39.59
C VAL A 310 16.26 0.37 -39.71
N LEU A 311 15.11 0.13 -40.36
CA LEU A 311 14.60 -1.24 -40.61
C LEU A 311 15.48 -2.05 -41.57
N THR A 312 16.14 -1.42 -42.55
CA THR A 312 17.09 -2.12 -43.44
C THR A 312 18.44 -2.40 -42.79
N LEU A 313 18.85 -1.62 -41.78
CA LEU A 313 20.07 -1.87 -41.01
C LEU A 313 19.91 -2.95 -39.91
N LEU A 314 18.69 -3.16 -39.41
CA LEU A 314 18.40 -4.20 -38.42
C LEU A 314 18.16 -5.61 -39.03
N ILE A 315 18.01 -5.71 -40.35
CA ILE A 315 17.79 -6.98 -41.06
C ILE A 315 18.86 -7.17 -42.13
N GLY A 316 20.10 -7.40 -41.68
CA GLY A 316 21.22 -7.81 -42.54
C GLY A 316 21.02 -9.23 -43.12
N PRO A 317 21.56 -9.55 -44.32
CA PRO A 317 21.19 -10.77 -45.02
C PRO A 317 21.87 -12.02 -44.42
N LYS A 318 21.12 -13.13 -44.32
CA LYS A 318 21.68 -14.45 -44.01
C LYS A 318 22.42 -15.01 -45.25
N GLY A 319 23.75 -14.96 -45.21
CA GLY A 319 24.64 -15.60 -46.21
C GLY A 319 25.08 -17.00 -45.79
N THR A 320 25.14 -17.92 -46.74
CA THR A 320 25.44 -19.35 -46.52
C THR A 320 26.90 -19.71 -46.77
N GLY A 321 27.52 -20.44 -45.84
CA GLY A 321 28.31 -21.64 -46.18
C GLY A 321 29.84 -21.60 -46.17
N VAL A 322 30.39 -22.75 -45.71
CA VAL A 322 31.55 -23.50 -46.26
C VAL A 322 32.98 -23.25 -45.71
N GLU A 323 33.43 -24.27 -44.96
CA GLU A 323 34.76 -24.91 -44.84
C GLU A 323 36.02 -24.27 -44.20
N ASN A 324 36.54 -25.04 -43.22
CA ASN A 324 37.93 -25.50 -42.97
C ASN A 324 39.06 -24.45 -42.79
N VAL A 325 39.99 -24.57 -41.83
CA VAL A 325 41.03 -25.62 -41.70
C VAL A 325 41.77 -25.48 -40.34
N GLN A 326 42.34 -26.60 -39.84
CA GLN A 326 43.40 -26.75 -38.80
C GLN A 326 43.08 -26.48 -37.31
N ALA A 327 43.70 -27.16 -36.32
CA ALA A 327 44.16 -28.57 -36.13
C ALA A 327 44.90 -28.67 -34.76
N GLU A 328 45.13 -29.92 -34.29
CA GLU A 328 46.03 -30.34 -33.18
C GLU A 328 45.55 -30.09 -31.72
N ASN A 329 45.64 -31.01 -30.74
CA ASN A 329 46.18 -32.40 -30.71
C ASN A 329 45.60 -33.25 -29.54
N GLY A 330 45.40 -34.57 -29.76
CA GLY A 330 45.40 -35.69 -28.78
C GLY A 330 44.30 -35.77 -27.70
N ALA A 331 43.80 -36.93 -27.23
CA ALA A 331 43.96 -38.37 -27.57
C ALA A 331 42.66 -39.10 -27.12
N VAL A 332 42.06 -40.06 -27.86
CA VAL A 332 42.29 -41.54 -27.82
C VAL A 332 42.27 -42.10 -26.37
N GLU A 333 41.42 -43.05 -25.95
CA GLU A 333 40.79 -44.20 -26.65
C GLU A 333 39.37 -44.61 -26.13
N GLN A 334 38.74 -45.59 -26.79
CA GLN A 334 37.41 -46.18 -26.51
C GLN A 334 37.44 -47.25 -25.38
N ILE A 335 36.32 -47.80 -24.86
CA ILE A 335 35.48 -48.93 -25.34
C ILE A 335 34.37 -49.10 -24.26
N GLY A 336 33.12 -49.57 -24.46
CA GLY A 336 32.41 -50.16 -25.60
C GLY A 336 30.92 -50.41 -25.24
N GLN A 337 30.14 -51.00 -26.16
CA GLN A 337 28.65 -51.06 -26.12
C GLN A 337 28.04 -52.35 -25.52
N GLN A 338 26.70 -52.35 -25.41
CA GLN A 338 25.73 -53.46 -25.23
C GLN A 338 25.52 -53.93 -23.77
N GLY A 339 24.31 -54.25 -23.28
CA GLY A 339 22.95 -54.13 -23.86
C GLY A 339 22.05 -55.33 -23.52
N ARG A 340 20.73 -55.09 -23.35
CA ARG A 340 19.57 -56.02 -23.47
C ARG A 340 18.81 -56.49 -22.20
N GLU A 341 17.49 -56.19 -22.21
CA GLU A 341 16.25 -56.88 -21.69
C GLU A 341 16.37 -57.89 -20.51
N THR A 342 15.48 -57.88 -19.50
CA THR A 342 14.09 -58.40 -19.56
C THR A 342 13.20 -58.01 -18.35
N THR A 343 11.87 -58.22 -18.46
CA THR A 343 10.83 -58.01 -17.42
C THR A 343 10.29 -59.36 -16.86
N PRO A 344 9.14 -59.44 -16.15
CA PRO A 344 9.05 -59.43 -14.67
C PRO A 344 8.43 -60.72 -14.06
N ILE A 345 8.48 -60.90 -12.73
CA ILE A 345 7.71 -61.94 -12.02
C ILE A 345 7.12 -61.39 -10.70
N ALA A 346 5.88 -61.78 -10.38
CA ALA A 346 5.20 -61.51 -9.11
C ALA A 346 4.70 -62.82 -8.47
N ALA A 347 4.71 -62.91 -7.13
CA ALA A 347 3.89 -63.85 -6.35
C ALA A 347 3.80 -63.45 -4.86
N ASN A 348 2.57 -63.40 -4.34
CA ASN A 348 2.18 -63.44 -2.91
C ASN A 348 2.01 -64.94 -2.48
N PRO A 349 1.51 -65.38 -1.27
CA PRO A 349 0.72 -64.66 -0.23
C PRO A 349 0.94 -65.04 1.28
N THR A 350 0.19 -64.38 2.19
CA THR A 350 -0.29 -64.84 3.55
C THR A 350 0.75 -65.17 4.65
N THR A 351 0.52 -65.07 5.97
CA THR A 351 -0.60 -64.70 6.90
C THR A 351 -0.04 -63.79 8.04
N GLY A 352 -0.75 -63.27 9.07
CA GLY A 352 -2.09 -63.56 9.61
C GLY A 352 -2.65 -62.46 10.55
N ALA A 353 -2.98 -62.78 11.81
CA ALA A 353 -3.75 -61.93 12.74
C ALA A 353 -3.29 -61.96 14.23
N ASP A 354 -3.94 -61.09 15.02
CA ASP A 354 -4.07 -60.97 16.50
C ASP A 354 -3.13 -59.99 17.24
N ALA A 355 -3.52 -59.24 18.28
CA ALA A 355 -4.77 -58.58 18.74
C ALA A 355 -4.54 -58.03 20.18
N ALA A 356 -5.18 -56.90 20.52
CA ALA A 356 -5.60 -56.45 21.87
C ALA A 356 -4.65 -55.66 22.85
N SER A 357 -5.12 -54.43 23.14
CA SER A 357 -5.28 -53.76 24.47
C SER A 357 -4.11 -53.24 25.34
N LEU A 358 -4.03 -51.89 25.41
CA LEU A 358 -3.97 -50.95 26.57
C LEU A 358 -4.04 -51.53 28.02
N PRO A 359 -3.45 -50.89 29.08
CA PRO A 359 -3.72 -49.47 29.40
C PRO A 359 -2.63 -48.56 30.05
N ASP A 360 -2.83 -47.25 29.81
CA ASP A 360 -2.74 -46.07 30.70
C ASP A 360 -2.05 -46.14 32.09
N SER A 361 -1.10 -45.23 32.37
CA SER A 361 -1.11 -44.38 33.59
C SER A 361 0.00 -43.30 33.68
N THR A 362 -0.44 -42.16 34.22
CA THR A 362 0.21 -40.87 34.56
C THR A 362 1.58 -40.81 35.25
N SER A 363 2.35 -39.76 34.90
CA SER A 363 3.15 -38.87 35.77
C SER A 363 4.39 -39.38 36.54
N THR A 364 5.57 -38.79 36.26
CA THR A 364 6.25 -37.83 37.18
C THR A 364 7.51 -37.20 36.56
N VAL A 365 7.94 -36.06 37.13
CA VAL A 365 9.10 -35.24 36.71
C VAL A 365 10.39 -35.74 37.38
N ALA A 366 11.51 -35.72 36.64
CA ALA A 366 12.85 -35.64 37.24
C ALA A 366 13.81 -34.86 36.31
N VAL A 367 14.37 -33.77 36.82
CA VAL A 367 15.54 -33.08 36.26
C VAL A 367 16.79 -33.68 36.90
N VAL A 368 17.80 -34.04 36.12
CA VAL A 368 19.16 -34.33 36.60
C VAL A 368 20.17 -33.69 35.65
N GLU A 369 21.26 -33.19 36.24
CA GLU A 369 22.24 -32.28 35.63
C GLU A 369 23.26 -32.97 34.71
N ILE A 370 24.01 -32.12 34.03
CA ILE A 370 25.11 -32.40 33.11
C ILE A 370 26.31 -33.00 33.86
N ASP A 371 26.98 -33.99 33.28
CA ASP A 371 28.41 -34.22 33.53
C ASP A 371 29.17 -34.39 32.21
N SER A 372 30.46 -34.07 32.25
CA SER A 372 31.34 -33.77 31.12
C SER A 372 32.38 -34.87 30.94
N GLY A 373 32.39 -35.53 29.77
CA GLY A 373 33.33 -36.62 29.48
C GLY A 373 33.51 -36.86 27.99
N ASN A 374 34.51 -36.23 27.39
CA ASN A 374 34.80 -36.34 25.95
C ASN A 374 35.55 -37.66 25.62
N SER A 375 35.04 -38.45 24.66
CA SER A 375 35.83 -39.49 23.98
C SER A 375 35.34 -39.78 22.56
N GLU A 376 35.89 -39.02 21.61
CA GLU A 376 36.14 -39.38 20.21
C GLU A 376 35.03 -40.14 19.46
N SER A 377 34.03 -39.39 18.99
CA SER A 377 33.14 -39.85 17.93
C SER A 377 33.89 -39.99 16.60
N ASN A 378 33.83 -41.17 15.99
CA ASN A 378 34.09 -41.31 14.54
C ASN A 378 33.07 -40.47 13.77
N ALA A 379 33.47 -39.27 13.35
CA ALA A 379 32.63 -38.37 12.57
C ALA A 379 32.44 -38.95 11.15
N VAL A 380 31.39 -39.76 10.98
CA VAL A 380 30.84 -40.03 9.65
C VAL A 380 30.26 -38.73 9.14
N ASN A 381 30.96 -38.13 8.18
CA ASN A 381 30.62 -36.83 7.63
C ASN A 381 29.28 -36.88 6.87
N SER A 382 28.18 -36.55 7.55
CA SER A 382 26.85 -36.41 6.95
C SER A 382 26.48 -34.94 6.72
N SER A 383 27.40 -34.17 6.14
CA SER A 383 27.17 -32.81 5.62
C SER A 383 26.39 -32.84 4.30
N ALA A 384 25.27 -33.57 4.29
CA ALA A 384 24.30 -33.53 3.21
C ALA A 384 23.21 -32.53 3.60
N GLU A 385 23.01 -31.51 2.77
CA GLU A 385 21.90 -30.58 2.90
C GLU A 385 20.58 -31.36 3.02
N PRO A 386 19.64 -30.96 3.91
CA PRO A 386 18.37 -31.66 4.04
C PRO A 386 17.62 -31.58 2.70
N VAL A 387 17.24 -32.73 2.15
CA VAL A 387 16.58 -32.81 0.84
C VAL A 387 15.33 -31.91 0.82
N GLY A 388 15.29 -30.96 -0.13
CA GLY A 388 14.20 -29.99 -0.27
C GLY A 388 14.32 -28.72 0.60
N MET A 389 15.39 -28.55 1.36
CA MET A 389 15.65 -27.34 2.16
C MET A 389 16.81 -26.50 1.58
N VAL A 390 16.71 -25.20 1.78
CA VAL A 390 17.73 -24.19 1.46
C VAL A 390 18.50 -23.84 2.74
N GLU A 391 19.83 -23.74 2.64
CA GLU A 391 20.67 -23.23 3.72
C GLU A 391 20.61 -21.69 3.78
N ILE A 392 20.19 -21.14 4.92
CA ILE A 392 20.30 -19.71 5.23
C ILE A 392 21.55 -19.50 6.09
N PRO A 393 22.52 -18.65 5.71
CA PRO A 393 23.72 -18.39 6.51
C PRO A 393 23.40 -17.57 7.76
N THR A 394 24.25 -17.62 8.79
CA THR A 394 24.16 -16.64 9.91
C THR A 394 24.34 -15.23 9.33
N GLY A 395 23.48 -14.29 9.71
CA GLY A 395 23.55 -12.93 9.17
C GLY A 395 22.79 -11.88 9.97
N ARG A 396 23.12 -10.63 9.70
CA ARG A 396 22.41 -9.46 10.21
C ARG A 396 21.51 -8.88 9.12
N PHE A 397 20.35 -8.39 9.54
CA PHE A 397 19.44 -7.59 8.73
C PHE A 397 18.67 -6.65 9.66
N LEU A 398 17.98 -5.67 9.08
CA LEU A 398 17.02 -4.85 9.82
C LEU A 398 15.67 -5.57 9.78
N MET A 399 15.16 -6.02 10.92
CA MET A 399 13.86 -6.66 11.04
C MET A 399 12.75 -5.62 11.19
N GLY A 400 11.66 -5.80 10.47
CA GLY A 400 10.55 -4.87 10.37
C GLY A 400 10.74 -3.85 9.26
N SER A 401 9.85 -2.87 9.20
CA SER A 401 9.86 -1.86 8.14
C SER A 401 9.58 -0.48 8.70
N LYS A 402 10.39 0.51 8.33
CA LYS A 402 10.11 1.94 8.63
C LYS A 402 8.79 2.42 8.02
N PHE A 403 8.25 1.70 7.04
CA PHE A 403 7.16 2.14 6.16
C PHE A 403 5.96 1.17 6.12
N GLY A 404 6.08 0.00 6.75
CA GLY A 404 5.00 -0.99 6.90
C GLY A 404 3.96 -0.57 7.94
N GLU A 405 3.01 -1.46 8.25
CA GLU A 405 2.01 -1.19 9.27
C GLU A 405 2.61 -1.05 10.68
N SER A 406 1.85 -0.46 11.60
CA SER A 406 2.31 -0.22 12.98
C SER A 406 2.76 -1.47 13.75
N ASN A 407 2.28 -2.66 13.37
CA ASN A 407 2.66 -3.95 13.97
C ASN A 407 3.93 -4.59 13.35
N GLU A 408 4.56 -3.88 12.41
CA GLU A 408 5.84 -4.19 11.73
C GLU A 408 6.94 -3.17 12.12
N GLN A 409 6.65 -2.25 13.05
CA GLN A 409 7.49 -1.13 13.45
C GLN A 409 7.95 -1.24 14.91
N PRO A 410 9.14 -0.68 15.26
CA PRO A 410 10.14 -0.10 14.36
C PRO A 410 10.96 -1.16 13.60
N GLU A 411 11.54 -0.72 12.49
CA GLU A 411 12.67 -1.43 11.88
C GLU A 411 13.91 -1.32 12.78
N HIS A 412 14.58 -2.45 13.06
CA HIS A 412 15.70 -2.53 14.00
C HIS A 412 16.71 -3.63 13.62
N ASP A 413 18.00 -3.42 13.94
CA ASP A 413 19.07 -4.39 13.71
C ASP A 413 18.88 -5.70 14.52
N VAL A 414 18.87 -6.84 13.83
CA VAL A 414 18.90 -8.17 14.45
C VAL A 414 19.98 -9.06 13.82
N LEU A 415 20.35 -10.12 14.54
CA LEU A 415 21.21 -11.22 14.13
C LEU A 415 20.38 -12.51 14.15
N VAL A 416 20.39 -13.25 13.05
CA VAL A 416 19.78 -14.59 12.95
C VAL A 416 20.89 -15.60 12.69
N ASP A 417 20.94 -16.65 13.50
CA ASP A 417 21.85 -17.78 13.31
C ASP A 417 21.47 -18.61 12.09
N GLY A 418 22.44 -19.29 11.48
CA GLY A 418 22.21 -20.08 10.29
C GLY A 418 21.27 -21.26 10.55
N PHE A 419 20.29 -21.42 9.67
CA PHE A 419 19.27 -22.48 9.72
C PHE A 419 19.02 -23.04 8.31
N TYR A 420 18.19 -24.08 8.22
CA TYR A 420 17.63 -24.59 6.97
C TYR A 420 16.14 -24.25 6.91
N ILE A 421 15.62 -23.89 5.73
CA ILE A 421 14.19 -23.66 5.49
C ILE A 421 13.73 -24.42 4.26
N ASP A 422 12.49 -24.94 4.25
CA ASP A 422 11.93 -25.60 3.08
C ASP A 422 11.93 -24.64 1.87
N GLN A 423 12.44 -25.13 0.73
CA GLN A 423 12.52 -24.36 -0.50
C GLN A 423 11.14 -23.88 -0.98
N PHE A 424 10.12 -24.71 -0.71
CA PHE A 424 8.74 -24.55 -1.12
C PHE A 424 7.80 -24.52 0.10
N GLU A 425 6.57 -24.05 -0.11
CA GLU A 425 5.48 -24.27 0.85
C GLU A 425 5.16 -25.77 0.95
N VAL A 426 4.68 -26.26 2.10
CA VAL A 426 4.24 -27.66 2.22
C VAL A 426 3.07 -27.91 1.28
N THR A 427 3.16 -28.93 0.45
CA THR A 427 2.17 -29.23 -0.59
C THR A 427 0.98 -30.06 -0.08
N ASN A 428 -0.12 -30.08 -0.84
CA ASN A 428 -1.26 -30.97 -0.56
C ASN A 428 -0.86 -32.44 -0.52
N ALA A 429 0.07 -32.88 -1.39
CA ALA A 429 0.53 -34.27 -1.40
C ALA A 429 1.28 -34.63 -0.12
N GLU A 430 2.27 -33.83 0.27
CA GLU A 430 3.09 -34.07 1.46
C GLU A 430 2.25 -34.03 2.75
N TYR A 431 1.35 -33.04 2.88
CA TYR A 431 0.46 -32.99 4.04
C TYR A 431 -0.49 -34.20 4.10
N ARG A 432 -0.97 -34.66 2.94
CA ARG A 432 -1.82 -35.85 2.85
C ARG A 432 -1.07 -37.13 3.24
N ASP A 433 0.24 -37.23 3.01
CA ASP A 433 1.04 -38.36 3.49
C ASP A 433 1.06 -38.41 5.03
N CYS A 434 1.28 -37.26 5.70
CA CYS A 434 1.20 -37.16 7.17
C CYS A 434 -0.20 -37.55 7.72
N VAL A 435 -1.28 -37.19 7.01
CA VAL A 435 -2.65 -37.61 7.37
C VAL A 435 -2.85 -39.12 7.14
N THR A 436 -2.29 -39.66 6.06
CA THR A 436 -2.44 -41.08 5.67
C THR A 436 -1.75 -42.02 6.65
N VAL A 437 -0.60 -41.63 7.21
CA VAL A 437 0.07 -42.39 8.29
C VAL A 437 -0.55 -42.16 9.68
N GLY A 438 -1.53 -41.25 9.81
CA GLY A 438 -2.27 -40.98 11.04
C GLY A 438 -1.58 -40.01 12.02
N ASN A 439 -0.51 -39.33 11.59
CA ASN A 439 0.19 -38.33 12.41
C ASN A 439 -0.46 -36.94 12.34
N CYS A 440 -1.00 -36.56 11.18
CA CYS A 440 -1.73 -35.30 10.99
C CYS A 440 -3.24 -35.52 10.93
N THR A 441 -4.01 -34.46 11.22
CA THR A 441 -5.46 -34.43 10.96
C THR A 441 -5.76 -33.71 9.65
N PRO A 442 -6.85 -34.06 8.92
CA PRO A 442 -7.27 -33.31 7.74
C PRO A 442 -7.46 -31.81 8.05
N THR A 443 -7.06 -30.94 7.14
CA THR A 443 -7.25 -29.48 7.28
C THR A 443 -8.72 -29.10 7.41
N GLY A 444 -9.00 -27.94 8.02
CA GLY A 444 -10.37 -27.45 8.23
C GLY A 444 -11.08 -26.92 6.97
N LYS A 445 -10.40 -26.86 5.82
CA LYS A 445 -10.96 -26.54 4.50
C LYS A 445 -10.52 -27.58 3.47
N VAL A 446 -11.46 -28.02 2.64
CA VAL A 446 -11.22 -28.93 1.52
C VAL A 446 -11.10 -28.18 0.19
N ASP A 447 -11.78 -27.04 0.10
CA ASP A 447 -11.83 -26.16 -1.07
C ASP A 447 -10.77 -25.04 -0.96
N SER A 448 -10.29 -24.53 -2.11
CA SER A 448 -9.52 -23.27 -2.20
C SER A 448 -10.49 -22.07 -2.30
N ALA A 449 -10.04 -20.91 -2.81
CA ALA A 449 -10.94 -19.79 -3.06
C ALA A 449 -11.94 -20.06 -4.20
N THR A 450 -11.50 -20.74 -5.26
CA THR A 450 -12.28 -20.96 -6.49
C THR A 450 -12.55 -22.44 -6.79
N VAL A 451 -11.73 -23.36 -6.27
CA VAL A 451 -11.77 -24.79 -6.61
C VAL A 451 -12.36 -25.64 -5.49
N LYS A 452 -13.41 -26.40 -5.80
CA LYS A 452 -13.99 -27.39 -4.90
C LYS A 452 -13.19 -28.69 -4.87
N GLY A 453 -13.02 -29.27 -3.69
CA GLY A 453 -12.27 -30.50 -3.50
C GLY A 453 -10.76 -30.35 -3.69
N TYR A 454 -10.24 -29.11 -3.71
CA TYR A 454 -8.85 -28.73 -3.97
C TYR A 454 -7.84 -29.67 -3.28
N ARG A 455 -7.92 -29.81 -1.95
CA ARG A 455 -6.96 -30.59 -1.14
C ARG A 455 -6.91 -32.07 -1.50
N ASP A 456 -8.08 -32.64 -1.81
CA ASP A 456 -8.25 -34.08 -2.01
C ASP A 456 -8.18 -34.47 -3.51
N ASN A 457 -7.89 -33.51 -4.39
CA ASN A 457 -7.80 -33.70 -5.84
C ASN A 457 -6.32 -33.75 -6.29
N PRO A 458 -5.83 -34.89 -6.83
CA PRO A 458 -4.44 -35.06 -7.27
C PRO A 458 -3.92 -34.04 -8.29
N THR A 459 -4.81 -33.28 -8.95
CA THR A 459 -4.43 -32.18 -9.84
C THR A 459 -3.69 -31.05 -9.11
N PHE A 460 -3.95 -30.89 -7.81
CA PHE A 460 -3.38 -29.85 -6.95
C PHE A 460 -2.30 -30.38 -5.99
N ASP A 461 -1.73 -31.55 -6.29
CA ASP A 461 -0.74 -32.20 -5.44
C ASP A 461 0.53 -31.38 -5.23
N ASN A 462 0.94 -30.58 -6.23
CA ASN A 462 2.10 -29.68 -6.18
C ASN A 462 1.73 -28.22 -5.81
N TYR A 463 0.54 -28.01 -5.24
CA TYR A 463 0.09 -26.70 -4.76
C TYR A 463 0.13 -26.68 -3.23
N PRO A 464 0.28 -25.51 -2.58
CA PRO A 464 0.41 -25.43 -1.13
C PRO A 464 -0.84 -25.95 -0.40
N VAL A 465 -0.63 -26.62 0.72
CA VAL A 465 -1.72 -26.98 1.62
C VAL A 465 -2.26 -25.73 2.32
N VAL A 466 -3.57 -25.53 2.26
CA VAL A 466 -4.27 -24.41 2.90
C VAL A 466 -5.43 -24.86 3.77
N GLY A 467 -5.96 -23.95 4.58
CA GLY A 467 -6.99 -24.28 5.57
C GLY A 467 -6.43 -25.04 6.77
N VAL A 468 -5.12 -25.06 6.92
CA VAL A 468 -4.40 -25.67 8.03
C VAL A 468 -4.35 -24.69 9.21
N SER A 469 -4.64 -25.18 10.43
CA SER A 469 -4.46 -24.37 11.64
C SER A 469 -2.99 -24.33 12.06
N TRP A 470 -2.63 -23.38 12.93
CA TRP A 470 -1.25 -23.29 13.44
C TRP A 470 -0.84 -24.58 14.18
N ASP A 471 -1.76 -25.18 14.93
CA ASP A 471 -1.53 -26.45 15.64
C ASP A 471 -1.33 -27.64 14.69
N GLN A 472 -2.03 -27.64 13.56
CA GLN A 472 -1.83 -28.64 12.50
C GLN A 472 -0.48 -28.47 11.79
N ALA A 473 -0.09 -27.23 11.49
CA ALA A 473 1.20 -26.89 10.88
C ALA A 473 2.38 -27.31 11.78
N ILE A 474 2.31 -27.04 13.09
CA ILE A 474 3.29 -27.49 14.08
C ILE A 474 3.37 -29.02 14.12
N THR A 475 2.22 -29.70 14.14
CA THR A 475 2.15 -31.18 14.17
C THR A 475 2.81 -31.80 12.93
N TYR A 476 2.57 -31.22 11.75
CA TYR A 476 3.22 -31.65 10.51
C TYR A 476 4.74 -31.44 10.58
N CYS A 477 5.21 -30.23 10.93
CA CYS A 477 6.65 -29.98 10.97
C CYS A 477 7.36 -30.91 11.96
N GLN A 478 6.77 -31.15 13.13
CA GLN A 478 7.30 -32.09 14.12
C GLN A 478 7.39 -33.53 13.57
N TRP A 479 6.35 -33.99 12.86
CA TRP A 479 6.37 -35.30 12.18
C TRP A 479 7.46 -35.38 11.11
N ALA A 480 7.69 -34.29 10.36
CA ALA A 480 8.74 -34.19 9.36
C ALA A 480 10.17 -34.02 9.95
N GLY A 481 10.33 -33.98 11.27
CA GLY A 481 11.62 -33.75 11.93
C GLY A 481 12.11 -32.30 11.85
N LYS A 482 11.17 -31.35 11.78
CA LYS A 482 11.36 -29.91 11.56
C LYS A 482 10.53 -29.10 12.59
N ARG A 483 10.57 -27.78 12.48
CA ARG A 483 9.72 -26.81 13.21
C ARG A 483 9.13 -25.77 12.24
N LEU A 484 8.25 -24.88 12.69
CA LEU A 484 7.99 -23.65 11.93
C LEU A 484 9.19 -22.70 12.03
N PRO A 485 9.46 -21.87 11.01
CA PRO A 485 10.40 -20.75 11.13
C PRO A 485 9.87 -19.70 12.12
N THR A 486 10.75 -18.92 12.73
CA THR A 486 10.36 -17.71 13.48
C THR A 486 10.00 -16.56 12.54
N GLU A 487 9.38 -15.49 13.07
CA GLU A 487 9.15 -14.25 12.33
C GLU A 487 10.43 -13.66 11.73
N ALA A 488 11.53 -13.73 12.47
CA ALA A 488 12.83 -13.19 12.10
C ALA A 488 13.52 -14.04 11.03
N GLU A 489 13.49 -15.37 11.20
CA GLU A 489 14.00 -16.32 10.22
C GLU A 489 13.26 -16.20 8.88
N TRP A 490 11.93 -16.15 8.93
CA TRP A 490 11.10 -16.03 7.73
C TRP A 490 11.40 -14.72 6.98
N GLU A 491 11.47 -13.59 7.70
CA GLU A 491 11.76 -12.28 7.09
C GLU A 491 13.18 -12.22 6.53
N PHE A 492 14.16 -12.78 7.25
CA PHE A 492 15.53 -12.85 6.77
C PHE A 492 15.64 -13.72 5.51
N ALA A 493 15.01 -14.90 5.50
CA ALA A 493 14.96 -15.77 4.33
C ALA A 493 14.29 -15.11 3.12
N ALA A 494 13.35 -14.19 3.35
CA ALA A 494 12.63 -13.45 2.32
C ALA A 494 13.43 -12.24 1.80
N GLY A 495 13.89 -11.35 2.68
CA GLY A 495 14.50 -10.06 2.34
C GLY A 495 16.02 -10.02 2.26
N GLY A 496 16.72 -10.99 2.86
CA GLY A 496 18.18 -11.04 2.90
C GLY A 496 18.84 -9.94 3.72
N ALA A 497 20.18 -9.96 3.75
CA ALA A 497 21.00 -8.97 4.45
C ALA A 497 21.06 -7.60 3.71
N ASP A 498 20.55 -7.54 2.47
CA ASP A 498 20.36 -6.31 1.70
C ASP A 498 18.96 -5.68 1.90
N ASN A 499 18.17 -6.21 2.85
CA ASN A 499 16.95 -5.60 3.36
C ASN A 499 15.90 -5.31 2.29
N ARG A 500 15.66 -6.29 1.41
CA ARG A 500 14.72 -6.12 0.29
C ARG A 500 13.28 -6.05 0.77
N ILE A 501 12.51 -5.15 0.15
CA ILE A 501 11.06 -5.01 0.36
C ILE A 501 10.32 -6.22 -0.19
N TYR A 502 10.79 -6.80 -1.30
CA TYR A 502 10.28 -8.03 -1.93
C TYR A 502 11.43 -9.03 -2.14
N PRO A 503 11.20 -10.35 -2.23
CA PRO A 503 12.29 -11.33 -2.38
C PRO A 503 13.23 -11.04 -3.57
N TRP A 504 12.68 -10.54 -4.67
CA TRP A 504 13.42 -10.16 -5.89
C TRP A 504 14.04 -8.75 -5.87
N GLY A 505 13.68 -7.87 -4.93
CA GLY A 505 14.19 -6.49 -4.88
C GLY A 505 13.26 -5.47 -4.21
N ASN A 506 13.43 -4.20 -4.53
CA ASN A 506 12.71 -3.08 -3.89
C ASN A 506 11.58 -2.47 -4.73
N GLU A 507 11.39 -2.95 -5.96
CA GLU A 507 10.27 -2.58 -6.82
C GLU A 507 9.27 -3.73 -6.92
N PHE A 508 7.98 -3.44 -6.79
CA PHE A 508 6.94 -4.45 -6.90
C PHE A 508 6.72 -4.84 -8.37
N VAL A 509 6.76 -6.14 -8.65
CA VAL A 509 6.50 -6.72 -9.97
C VAL A 509 5.50 -7.87 -9.77
N ALA A 510 4.25 -7.67 -10.17
CA ALA A 510 3.16 -8.58 -9.87
C ALA A 510 3.33 -9.95 -10.55
N GLU A 511 4.06 -10.00 -11.66
CA GLU A 511 4.39 -11.20 -12.45
C GLU A 511 5.45 -12.09 -11.80
N LEU A 512 6.02 -11.68 -10.65
CA LEU A 512 7.00 -12.44 -9.87
C LEU A 512 6.41 -13.13 -8.63
N SER A 513 5.08 -13.06 -8.43
CA SER A 513 4.38 -13.78 -7.36
C SER A 513 2.95 -14.14 -7.77
N ALA A 514 2.19 -14.78 -6.88
CA ALA A 514 0.78 -15.06 -7.10
C ALA A 514 -0.13 -13.80 -7.08
N ALA A 515 0.42 -12.57 -7.11
CA ALA A 515 -0.36 -11.35 -6.93
C ALA A 515 -1.49 -11.15 -7.96
N ALA A 516 -1.21 -11.48 -9.22
CA ALA A 516 -2.19 -11.40 -10.31
C ALA A 516 -3.00 -12.70 -10.51
N ALA A 517 -2.86 -13.70 -9.63
CA ALA A 517 -3.54 -14.99 -9.77
C ALA A 517 -4.90 -15.02 -9.05
N ASP A 518 -5.92 -15.62 -9.68
CA ASP A 518 -7.27 -15.76 -9.10
C ASP A 518 -7.33 -16.77 -7.92
N ASP A 519 -6.36 -17.68 -7.83
CA ASP A 519 -6.24 -18.72 -6.79
C ASP A 519 -4.77 -19.14 -6.61
N LEU A 520 -4.51 -20.03 -5.65
CA LEU A 520 -3.20 -20.62 -5.36
C LEU A 520 -2.52 -21.16 -6.62
N GLN A 521 -1.20 -21.01 -6.70
CA GLN A 521 -0.35 -21.50 -7.79
C GLN A 521 0.51 -22.69 -7.33
N PRO A 522 1.06 -23.51 -8.25
CA PRO A 522 2.07 -24.52 -7.92
C PRO A 522 3.22 -23.91 -7.13
N VAL A 523 3.78 -24.64 -6.16
CA VAL A 523 4.79 -24.09 -5.23
C VAL A 523 6.11 -23.70 -5.92
N ASP A 524 6.41 -24.31 -7.07
CA ASP A 524 7.56 -24.03 -7.95
C ASP A 524 7.31 -22.93 -8.99
N SER A 525 6.17 -22.24 -8.91
CA SER A 525 5.86 -21.10 -9.77
C SER A 525 6.75 -19.89 -9.49
N PHE A 526 6.82 -18.97 -10.47
CA PHE A 526 7.57 -17.72 -10.40
C PHE A 526 9.07 -17.90 -10.03
N PRO A 527 9.85 -18.67 -10.82
CA PRO A 527 11.29 -18.89 -10.54
C PRO A 527 12.16 -17.62 -10.62
N GLN A 528 11.62 -16.50 -11.09
CA GLN A 528 12.27 -15.18 -11.08
C GLN A 528 11.90 -14.34 -9.84
N GLY A 529 10.94 -14.79 -9.03
CA GLY A 529 10.51 -14.18 -7.77
C GLY A 529 11.07 -14.85 -6.52
N VAL A 530 12.04 -15.75 -6.69
CA VAL A 530 12.74 -16.41 -5.57
C VAL A 530 13.50 -15.42 -4.70
N SER A 531 13.66 -15.76 -3.43
CA SER A 531 14.42 -14.94 -2.47
C SER A 531 15.92 -14.91 -2.77
N PRO A 532 16.70 -14.03 -2.10
CA PRO A 532 18.15 -13.95 -2.27
C PRO A 532 18.88 -15.28 -2.03
N PHE A 533 18.25 -16.19 -1.28
CA PHE A 533 18.78 -17.51 -0.93
C PHE A 533 18.20 -18.65 -1.80
N GLY A 534 17.25 -18.36 -2.70
CA GLY A 534 16.63 -19.38 -3.57
C GLY A 534 15.38 -20.05 -2.98
N VAL A 535 14.73 -19.41 -1.99
CA VAL A 535 13.46 -19.87 -1.41
C VAL A 535 12.29 -19.29 -2.22
N TYR A 536 11.34 -20.15 -2.61
CA TYR A 536 10.22 -19.79 -3.48
C TYR A 536 9.05 -19.19 -2.70
N GLN A 537 8.25 -18.36 -3.37
CA GLN A 537 6.94 -17.86 -2.92
C GLN A 537 6.92 -17.04 -1.61
N LEU A 538 8.07 -16.62 -1.06
CA LEU A 538 8.11 -15.77 0.15
C LEU A 538 7.53 -14.35 -0.05
N ALA A 539 7.14 -13.98 -1.27
CA ALA A 539 6.29 -12.80 -1.49
C ALA A 539 4.82 -13.10 -1.15
N GLY A 540 4.37 -14.34 -1.33
CA GLY A 540 3.02 -14.80 -1.12
C GLY A 540 2.52 -15.73 -2.21
N ASN A 541 1.91 -16.84 -1.77
CA ASN A 541 1.04 -17.71 -2.55
C ASN A 541 -0.12 -18.11 -1.63
N ALA A 542 0.14 -18.98 -0.65
CA ALA A 542 -0.50 -18.86 0.65
C ALA A 542 0.28 -17.86 1.54
N GLY A 543 -0.40 -17.27 2.52
CA GLY A 543 0.27 -16.65 3.67
C GLY A 543 0.68 -17.73 4.67
N GLU A 544 1.80 -17.58 5.36
CA GLU A 544 2.47 -18.70 6.02
C GLU A 544 2.53 -18.57 7.54
N TRP A 545 2.04 -19.58 8.27
CA TRP A 545 2.21 -19.64 9.72
C TRP A 545 3.69 -19.66 10.12
N VAL A 546 4.05 -18.83 11.10
CA VAL A 546 5.35 -18.86 11.78
C VAL A 546 5.20 -19.29 13.25
N LEU A 547 6.31 -19.62 13.90
CA LEU A 547 6.34 -20.17 15.26
C LEU A 547 5.84 -19.20 16.34
N ASP A 548 6.01 -17.91 16.11
CA ASP A 548 5.80 -16.83 17.07
C ASP A 548 4.35 -16.62 17.53
N ILE A 549 4.24 -16.13 18.77
CA ILE A 549 3.00 -15.60 19.33
C ILE A 549 2.88 -14.11 19.04
N TYR A 550 1.68 -13.66 18.69
CA TYR A 550 1.46 -12.23 18.50
C TYR A 550 1.64 -11.43 19.79
N ASP A 551 2.72 -10.66 19.82
CA ASP A 551 2.89 -9.48 20.65
C ASP A 551 2.96 -8.24 19.75
N GLU A 552 2.15 -7.23 20.09
CA GLU A 552 2.05 -5.94 19.42
C GLU A 552 3.33 -5.11 19.60
N ALA A 553 3.99 -5.24 20.75
CA ALA A 553 5.21 -4.50 21.08
C ALA A 553 6.50 -5.25 20.69
N PHE A 554 6.39 -6.41 20.01
CA PHE A 554 7.52 -7.29 19.74
C PHE A 554 8.68 -6.57 19.04
N TYR A 555 8.42 -5.88 17.92
CA TYR A 555 9.43 -5.17 17.13
C TYR A 555 10.08 -3.99 17.88
N SER A 556 9.50 -3.54 19.00
CA SER A 556 10.09 -2.50 19.86
C SER A 556 10.96 -3.08 20.99
N ASN A 557 10.79 -4.37 21.32
CA ASN A 557 11.31 -5.01 22.53
C ASN A 557 12.06 -6.32 22.27
N SER A 558 12.14 -6.76 21.01
CA SER A 558 12.80 -7.98 20.54
C SER A 558 14.27 -8.02 20.96
N PRO A 559 14.81 -9.19 21.33
CA PRO A 559 16.24 -9.34 21.52
C PRO A 559 16.95 -9.18 20.17
N VAL A 560 18.18 -8.64 20.20
CA VAL A 560 18.99 -8.44 18.98
C VAL A 560 19.42 -9.78 18.37
N GLU A 561 19.61 -10.81 19.18
CA GLU A 561 20.07 -12.13 18.73
C GLU A 561 18.89 -13.11 18.75
N ASN A 562 18.61 -13.73 17.61
CA ASN A 562 17.52 -14.66 17.34
C ASN A 562 16.15 -14.21 17.92
N PRO A 563 15.55 -13.12 17.39
CA PRO A 563 14.25 -12.64 17.85
C PRO A 563 13.17 -13.73 17.78
N PHE A 564 12.56 -14.02 18.93
CA PHE A 564 11.46 -14.98 19.03
C PHE A 564 10.46 -14.62 20.15
N SER A 565 9.18 -14.56 19.80
CA SER A 565 8.05 -14.31 20.70
C SER A 565 7.42 -15.62 21.18
N SER A 566 7.75 -16.02 22.42
CA SER A 566 7.26 -17.24 23.06
C SER A 566 6.18 -16.97 24.12
N GLY A 567 5.35 -17.98 24.43
CA GLY A 567 4.34 -17.87 25.51
C GLY A 567 3.17 -18.84 25.36
N SER A 568 1.99 -18.45 25.86
CA SER A 568 0.77 -19.26 25.88
C SER A 568 -0.47 -18.58 25.26
N GLY A 569 -0.32 -17.41 24.64
CA GLY A 569 -1.43 -16.71 23.98
C GLY A 569 -2.04 -17.51 22.81
N ASN A 570 -3.27 -17.19 22.41
CA ASN A 570 -3.94 -17.85 21.27
C ASN A 570 -3.73 -17.14 19.93
N ARG A 571 -3.31 -15.87 19.91
CA ARG A 571 -3.05 -15.13 18.67
C ARG A 571 -1.72 -15.61 18.07
N ARG A 572 -1.73 -15.90 16.77
CA ARG A 572 -0.59 -16.37 15.97
C ARG A 572 -0.40 -15.49 14.77
N ILE A 573 0.82 -15.54 14.24
CA ILE A 573 1.26 -14.71 13.13
C ILE A 573 1.37 -15.56 11.88
N TYR A 574 0.95 -14.98 10.75
CA TYR A 574 1.35 -15.46 9.45
C TYR A 574 1.99 -14.34 8.63
N ARG A 575 2.89 -14.72 7.73
CA ARG A 575 3.80 -13.85 6.98
C ARG A 575 3.58 -13.98 5.48
N GLY A 576 4.11 -13.01 4.73
CA GLY A 576 3.95 -12.92 3.29
C GLY A 576 2.53 -12.56 2.83
N GLY A 577 2.37 -12.38 1.53
CA GLY A 577 1.09 -12.12 0.89
C GLY A 577 0.28 -13.38 0.65
N THR A 578 -0.80 -13.22 -0.10
CA THR A 578 -1.58 -14.33 -0.64
C THR A 578 -1.93 -14.05 -2.10
N PHE A 579 -2.39 -15.03 -2.87
CA PHE A 579 -2.88 -14.83 -4.23
C PHE A 579 -3.96 -13.74 -4.33
N GLY A 580 -4.07 -13.11 -5.50
CA GLY A 580 -5.22 -12.28 -5.86
C GLY A 580 -5.35 -10.93 -5.14
N SER A 581 -4.28 -10.40 -4.54
CA SER A 581 -4.25 -9.03 -4.02
C SER A 581 -3.54 -8.08 -5.00
N ALA A 582 -4.24 -7.03 -5.41
CA ALA A 582 -3.68 -5.96 -6.24
C ALA A 582 -2.88 -4.91 -5.41
N ASP A 583 -2.69 -5.15 -4.11
CA ASP A 583 -1.96 -4.25 -3.20
C ASP A 583 -0.51 -4.72 -3.00
N PRO A 584 0.50 -3.95 -3.48
CA PRO A 584 1.91 -4.24 -3.26
C PRO A 584 2.30 -4.39 -1.78
N GLY A 585 1.54 -3.78 -0.86
CA GLY A 585 1.77 -3.87 0.59
C GLY A 585 1.50 -5.25 1.18
N PHE A 586 0.80 -6.14 0.48
CA PHE A 586 0.60 -7.52 0.94
C PHE A 586 1.83 -8.40 0.74
N TYR A 587 2.67 -8.08 -0.25
CA TYR A 587 3.77 -8.96 -0.68
C TYR A 587 5.12 -8.60 -0.05
N THR A 588 5.15 -7.67 0.91
CA THR A 588 6.41 -7.21 1.50
C THR A 588 6.97 -8.22 2.48
N THR A 589 8.30 -8.31 2.54
CA THR A 589 9.05 -9.21 3.43
C THR A 589 8.76 -8.96 4.91
N SER A 590 8.54 -7.70 5.29
CA SER A 590 8.13 -7.30 6.65
C SER A 590 6.68 -7.63 7.01
N ARG A 591 5.83 -8.03 6.05
CA ARG A 591 4.38 -8.03 6.25
C ARG A 591 3.97 -9.02 7.35
N ARG A 592 3.11 -8.56 8.26
CA ARG A 592 2.71 -9.31 9.47
C ARG A 592 1.21 -9.31 9.65
N PHE A 593 0.59 -10.48 9.50
CA PHE A 593 -0.84 -10.69 9.75
C PHE A 593 -1.08 -11.50 11.03
N VAL A 594 -2.29 -11.40 11.59
CA VAL A 594 -2.59 -11.95 12.92
C VAL A 594 -3.95 -12.62 12.97
N GLU A 595 -3.97 -13.90 13.30
CA GLU A 595 -5.18 -14.72 13.42
C GLU A 595 -5.19 -15.51 14.75
N ASP A 596 -6.30 -16.20 15.03
CA ASP A 596 -6.32 -17.19 16.13
C ASP A 596 -5.58 -18.48 15.71
N ARG A 597 -4.89 -19.16 16.64
CA ARG A 597 -4.19 -20.44 16.40
C ARG A 597 -5.08 -21.53 15.78
N SER A 598 -6.38 -21.49 16.05
CA SER A 598 -7.38 -22.43 15.52
C SER A 598 -7.97 -22.00 14.16
N ALA A 599 -7.59 -20.83 13.65
CA ALA A 599 -8.09 -20.32 12.38
C ALA A 599 -7.71 -21.24 11.21
N SER A 600 -8.68 -21.52 10.36
CA SER A 600 -8.55 -22.35 9.17
C SER A 600 -9.08 -21.53 7.98
N LYS A 601 -8.16 -20.99 7.18
CA LYS A 601 -8.43 -20.05 6.07
C LYS A 601 -7.90 -20.64 4.76
N VAL A 602 -8.63 -20.46 3.66
CA VAL A 602 -8.27 -20.99 2.32
C VAL A 602 -7.06 -20.29 1.69
N TRP A 603 -6.47 -19.31 2.39
CA TRP A 603 -5.31 -18.54 1.98
C TRP A 603 -4.14 -18.65 2.97
N ILE A 604 -4.24 -19.48 4.01
CA ILE A 604 -3.16 -19.69 4.98
C ILE A 604 -2.66 -21.13 4.91
N GLY A 605 -1.35 -21.25 4.65
CA GLY A 605 -0.54 -22.46 4.63
C GLY A 605 0.67 -22.29 5.55
N PHE A 606 1.79 -22.96 5.23
CA PHE A 606 3.05 -22.89 5.98
C PHE A 606 4.20 -23.55 5.23
N ARG A 607 5.42 -23.32 5.71
CA ARG A 607 6.63 -24.11 5.41
C ARG A 607 7.37 -24.41 6.71
N CYS A 608 8.27 -25.41 6.70
CA CYS A 608 9.04 -25.75 7.90
C CYS A 608 10.50 -25.28 7.80
N ALA A 609 11.16 -25.21 8.95
CA ALA A 609 12.57 -24.88 9.14
C ALA A 609 13.24 -25.89 10.08
N ARG A 610 14.57 -25.94 10.07
CA ARG A 610 15.37 -26.81 10.94
C ARG A 610 16.67 -26.11 11.32
N ASP A 611 17.08 -26.27 12.57
CA ASP A 611 18.38 -25.82 13.04
C ASP A 611 19.53 -26.57 12.32
N LYS A 612 20.73 -25.97 12.31
CA LYS A 612 21.91 -26.50 11.61
C LYS A 612 22.58 -27.68 12.30
#